data_AF-A0A094AXJ0-F1
#
_entry.id   AF-A0A094AXJ0-F1
#
_cell.length_a   1.000
_cell.length_b   1.000
_cell.length_c   1.000
_cell.angle_alpha   90.00
_cell.angle_beta   90.00
_cell.angle_gamma   90.00
#
_symmetry.space_group_name_H-M   'P 1'
#
loop_
_entity.id
_entity.type
_entity.pdbx_description
1 polymer ?
#
loop_
_entity_poly.entity_id
_entity_poly.type
_entity_poly.pdbx_seq_one_letter_code
_entity_poly.pdbx_strand_id
1 'polypeptide(L)'
;MLEIAVPLEAWPELGLQCKEDLESIPERIHKLRKQHLCEGSFSPTSSILSQLAMGKKYNQLHESPANIHWSRDEQTIYYLGMGVELGKVREMCQDLIGLLQRILYNLAFDSELPMVDLSQIVDSMAWNSEFRQSNYSFINHAKNREHIDVGYQYLLKQARKGSKEWQLLRRAANGSYKWNDSQKQAYLNQERDFLRKLIVTLHVTGSQPARGLEIGSIKVSNSVYSARNIYVINGQICFLTMYDKARKRRGNTDHIVRFLPNK
;
A
#
# COMPACT_ATOMS: atom_id res chain seq x y z
N MET A 1 18.57 -22.54 -12.13
CA MET A 1 18.50 -24.03 -12.17
C MET A 1 18.23 -24.53 -13.58
N LEU A 2 17.21 -24.00 -14.29
CA LEU A 2 17.06 -24.25 -15.74
C LEU A 2 18.27 -23.78 -16.55
N GLU A 3 18.84 -22.61 -16.23
CA GLU A 3 20.08 -22.12 -16.86
C GLU A 3 21.33 -22.98 -16.58
N ILE A 4 21.30 -23.82 -15.53
CA ILE A 4 22.40 -24.77 -15.22
C ILE A 4 22.14 -26.13 -15.90
N ALA A 5 20.87 -26.53 -15.97
CA ALA A 5 20.46 -27.77 -16.61
C ALA A 5 20.51 -27.67 -18.14
N VAL A 6 20.10 -26.53 -18.68
CA VAL A 6 19.94 -26.23 -20.10
C VAL A 6 20.28 -24.74 -20.35
N PRO A 7 21.57 -24.38 -20.34
CA PRO A 7 22.00 -23.01 -20.61
C PRO A 7 21.61 -22.56 -22.01
N LEU A 8 21.24 -21.29 -22.19
CA LEU A 8 21.05 -20.72 -23.54
C LEU A 8 22.40 -20.57 -24.26
N GLU A 9 23.42 -20.12 -23.54
CA GLU A 9 24.80 -19.99 -24.02
C GLU A 9 25.71 -20.97 -23.26
N ALA A 10 26.82 -21.41 -23.86
CA ALA A 10 27.76 -22.29 -23.19
C ALA A 10 28.51 -21.56 -22.05
N TRP A 11 28.80 -22.27 -20.96
CA TRP A 11 29.60 -21.77 -19.84
C TRP A 11 30.81 -22.69 -19.64
N PRO A 12 31.92 -22.49 -20.38
CA PRO A 12 33.08 -23.37 -20.34
C PRO A 12 33.72 -23.47 -18.95
N GLU A 13 33.74 -22.37 -18.20
CA GLU A 13 34.29 -22.31 -16.83
C GLU A 13 33.55 -23.23 -15.84
N LEU A 14 32.27 -23.51 -16.11
CA LEU A 14 31.43 -24.41 -15.32
C LEU A 14 31.26 -25.79 -15.99
N GLY A 15 31.91 -26.01 -17.14
CA GLY A 15 31.76 -27.23 -17.94
C GLY A 15 30.34 -27.44 -18.47
N LEU A 16 29.59 -26.37 -18.73
CA LEU A 16 28.21 -26.45 -19.21
C LEU A 16 28.13 -26.15 -20.72
N GLN A 17 27.52 -27.06 -21.46
CA GLN A 17 27.25 -26.90 -22.90
C GLN A 17 25.99 -26.08 -23.14
N CYS A 18 25.90 -25.40 -24.27
CA CYS A 18 24.67 -24.69 -24.64
C CYS A 18 23.56 -25.69 -24.97
N LYS A 19 22.32 -25.21 -24.97
CA LYS A 19 21.12 -26.02 -25.25
C LYS A 19 21.18 -26.74 -26.61
N GLU A 20 21.80 -26.13 -27.60
CA GLU A 20 21.88 -26.64 -28.99
C GLU A 20 22.85 -27.81 -29.11
N ASP A 21 23.86 -27.86 -28.25
CA ASP A 21 24.91 -28.89 -28.24
C ASP A 21 24.55 -30.12 -27.40
N LEU A 22 23.39 -30.12 -26.73
CA LEU A 22 22.94 -31.24 -25.89
C LEU A 22 22.21 -32.29 -26.74
N GLU A 23 22.67 -33.55 -26.68
CA GLU A 23 22.03 -34.68 -27.37
C GLU A 23 20.55 -34.89 -26.98
N SER A 24 20.22 -34.70 -25.70
CA SER A 24 18.85 -34.84 -25.19
C SER A 24 18.61 -33.95 -23.98
N ILE A 25 17.82 -32.89 -24.20
CA ILE A 25 17.40 -31.96 -23.14
C ILE A 25 16.61 -32.68 -22.03
N PRO A 26 15.61 -33.54 -22.34
CA PRO A 26 14.84 -34.24 -21.30
C PRO A 26 15.72 -35.12 -20.41
N GLU A 27 16.69 -35.84 -20.99
CA GLU A 27 17.60 -36.70 -20.23
C GLU A 27 18.54 -35.89 -19.33
N ARG A 28 19.07 -34.77 -19.82
CA ARG A 28 19.90 -33.85 -19.04
C ARG A 28 19.13 -33.31 -17.83
N ILE A 29 17.90 -32.84 -18.04
CA ILE A 29 17.01 -32.39 -16.95
C ILE A 29 16.74 -33.53 -15.97
N HIS A 30 16.45 -34.73 -16.48
CA HIS A 30 16.13 -35.87 -15.63
C HIS A 30 17.32 -36.33 -14.78
N LYS A 31 18.54 -36.29 -15.33
CA LYS A 31 19.79 -36.58 -14.61
C LYS A 31 19.99 -35.60 -13.45
N LEU A 32 19.84 -34.29 -13.72
CA LEU A 32 20.00 -33.25 -12.70
C LEU A 32 18.90 -33.32 -11.64
N ARG A 33 17.65 -33.60 -12.06
CA ARG A 33 16.53 -33.86 -11.15
C ARG A 33 16.80 -35.06 -10.25
N LYS A 34 17.29 -36.18 -10.79
CA LYS A 34 17.64 -37.38 -10.00
C LYS A 34 18.70 -37.10 -8.94
N GLN A 35 19.71 -36.31 -9.28
CA GLN A 35 20.80 -35.99 -8.35
C GLN A 35 20.38 -35.01 -7.25
N HIS A 36 19.52 -34.05 -7.56
CA HIS A 36 19.31 -32.91 -6.66
C HIS A 36 17.88 -32.65 -6.19
N LEU A 37 16.85 -33.18 -6.88
CA LEU A 37 15.45 -32.79 -6.68
C LEU A 37 14.51 -33.97 -6.39
N CYS A 38 15.02 -35.20 -6.36
CA CYS A 38 14.22 -36.36 -5.99
C CYS A 38 14.01 -36.41 -4.48
N GLU A 39 12.75 -36.39 -4.06
CA GLU A 39 12.34 -36.65 -2.68
C GLU A 39 12.75 -38.07 -2.26
N GLY A 40 13.21 -38.22 -1.01
CA GLY A 40 13.75 -39.49 -0.49
C GLY A 40 15.20 -39.80 -0.89
N SER A 41 15.86 -38.91 -1.63
CA SER A 41 17.32 -39.00 -1.88
C SER A 41 18.14 -38.34 -0.76
N PHE A 42 19.46 -38.52 -0.77
CA PHE A 42 20.41 -37.78 0.07
C PHE A 42 20.75 -36.38 -0.46
N SER A 43 19.92 -35.81 -1.34
CA SER A 43 20.13 -34.47 -1.87
C SER A 43 19.76 -33.39 -0.83
N PRO A 44 20.39 -32.20 -0.89
CA PRO A 44 20.01 -31.06 -0.05
C PRO A 44 18.52 -30.71 -0.14
N THR A 45 17.91 -30.81 -1.33
CA THR A 45 16.49 -30.52 -1.53
C THR A 45 15.59 -31.51 -0.79
N SER A 46 15.91 -32.82 -0.85
CA SER A 46 15.19 -33.85 -0.11
C SER A 46 15.25 -33.61 1.40
N SER A 47 16.44 -33.24 1.91
CA SER A 47 16.62 -32.87 3.32
C SER A 47 15.80 -31.64 3.70
N ILE A 48 15.80 -30.58 2.88
CA ILE A 48 14.99 -29.37 3.11
C ILE A 48 13.50 -29.70 3.14
N LEU A 49 13.01 -30.46 2.17
CA LEU A 49 11.60 -30.86 2.10
C LEU A 49 11.19 -31.71 3.31
N SER A 50 12.04 -32.65 3.71
CA SER A 50 11.82 -33.49 4.89
C SER A 50 11.77 -32.66 6.18
N GLN A 51 12.68 -31.70 6.35
CA GLN A 51 12.68 -30.78 7.49
C GLN A 51 11.44 -29.88 7.49
N LEU A 52 11.02 -29.36 6.33
CA LEU A 52 9.80 -28.57 6.20
C LEU A 52 8.54 -29.39 6.53
N ALA A 53 8.49 -30.64 6.07
CA ALA A 53 7.39 -31.56 6.39
C ALA A 53 7.36 -31.88 7.89
N MET A 54 8.52 -32.11 8.50
CA MET A 54 8.65 -32.30 9.94
C MET A 54 8.22 -31.06 10.72
N GLY A 55 8.66 -29.86 10.32
CA GLY A 55 8.24 -28.60 10.93
C GLY A 55 6.75 -28.33 10.80
N LYS A 56 6.15 -28.66 9.65
CA LYS A 56 4.69 -28.61 9.45
C LYS A 56 3.96 -29.57 10.38
N LYS A 57 4.43 -30.82 10.49
CA LYS A 57 3.88 -31.82 11.42
C LYS A 57 3.99 -31.33 12.86
N TYR A 58 5.13 -30.76 13.23
CA TYR A 58 5.35 -30.21 14.56
C TYR A 58 4.37 -29.07 14.85
N ASN A 59 4.21 -28.11 13.92
CA ASN A 59 3.23 -27.01 14.03
C ASN A 59 1.77 -27.46 14.07
N GLN A 60 1.43 -28.61 13.48
CA GLN A 60 0.08 -29.18 13.55
C GLN A 60 -0.18 -29.91 14.86
N LEU A 61 0.85 -30.51 15.46
CA LEU A 61 0.76 -31.25 16.72
C LEU A 61 0.91 -30.35 17.95
N HIS A 62 1.68 -29.26 17.83
CA HIS A 62 1.92 -28.32 18.91
C HIS A 62 1.03 -27.11 18.71
N GLU A 63 0.00 -26.99 19.55
CA GLU A 63 -0.77 -25.77 19.65
C GLU A 63 0.11 -24.70 20.34
N SER A 64 0.17 -23.51 19.75
CA SER A 64 0.71 -22.37 20.48
C SER A 64 -0.28 -22.05 21.61
N PRO A 65 0.19 -21.83 22.86
CA PRO A 65 -0.69 -21.38 23.93
C PRO A 65 -1.52 -20.19 23.47
N ALA A 66 -2.80 -20.16 23.86
CA ALA A 66 -3.70 -19.06 23.50
C ALA A 66 -3.16 -17.75 24.09
N ASN A 67 -2.49 -16.95 23.25
CA ASN A 67 -1.88 -15.68 23.63
C ASN A 67 -2.84 -14.50 23.50
N ILE A 68 -4.08 -14.76 23.04
CA ILE A 68 -5.15 -13.78 22.87
C ILE A 68 -6.42 -14.33 23.51
N HIS A 69 -7.04 -13.57 24.41
CA HIS A 69 -8.38 -13.86 24.91
C HIS A 69 -9.14 -12.58 25.23
N TRP A 70 -10.47 -12.67 25.28
CA TRP A 70 -11.35 -11.58 25.66
C TRP A 70 -11.63 -11.61 27.16
N SER A 71 -11.80 -10.44 27.77
CA SER A 71 -12.47 -10.31 29.06
C SER A 71 -13.91 -10.82 28.96
N ARG A 72 -14.52 -11.15 30.10
CA ARG A 72 -15.89 -11.69 30.16
C ARG A 72 -16.96 -10.73 29.62
N ASP A 73 -16.70 -9.42 29.68
CA ASP A 73 -17.57 -8.36 29.19
C ASP A 73 -17.26 -7.93 27.75
N GLU A 74 -16.30 -8.61 27.09
CA GLU A 74 -15.85 -8.33 25.73
C GLU A 74 -15.33 -6.89 25.53
N GLN A 75 -14.98 -6.17 26.61
CA GLN A 75 -14.45 -4.81 26.52
C GLN A 75 -12.92 -4.74 26.45
N THR A 76 -12.22 -5.83 26.77
CA THR A 76 -10.76 -5.87 26.80
C THR A 76 -10.25 -7.11 26.06
N ILE A 77 -9.29 -6.91 25.15
CA ILE A 77 -8.52 -7.98 24.55
C ILE A 77 -7.20 -8.10 25.32
N TYR A 78 -6.89 -9.26 25.85
CA TYR A 78 -5.58 -9.55 26.43
C TYR A 78 -4.67 -10.16 25.38
N TYR A 79 -3.55 -9.52 25.09
CA TYR A 79 -2.49 -10.08 24.26
C TYR A 79 -1.22 -10.25 25.10
N LEU A 80 -0.71 -11.47 25.22
CA LEU A 80 0.46 -11.79 26.07
C LEU A 80 0.28 -11.28 27.53
N GLY A 81 -0.94 -11.36 28.05
CA GLY A 81 -1.30 -10.87 29.39
C GLY A 81 -1.49 -9.35 29.49
N MET A 82 -1.20 -8.58 28.44
CA MET A 82 -1.44 -7.14 28.41
C MET A 82 -2.87 -6.85 27.92
N GLY A 83 -3.66 -6.20 28.76
CA GLY A 83 -5.03 -5.80 28.42
C GLY A 83 -5.05 -4.56 27.53
N VAL A 84 -5.80 -4.64 26.43
CA VAL A 84 -6.11 -3.54 25.53
C VAL A 84 -7.62 -3.31 25.57
N GLU A 85 -8.03 -2.24 26.24
CA GLU A 85 -9.43 -1.83 26.34
C GLU A 85 -9.92 -1.31 24.99
N LEU A 86 -11.09 -1.78 24.53
CA LEU A 86 -11.73 -1.31 23.30
C LEU A 86 -12.05 0.18 23.35
N GLY A 87 -12.37 0.72 24.53
CA GLY A 87 -12.58 2.16 24.74
C GLY A 87 -11.36 2.98 24.28
N LYS A 88 -10.16 2.59 24.73
CA LYS A 88 -8.90 3.23 24.35
C LYS A 88 -8.60 3.13 22.86
N VAL A 89 -8.98 2.03 22.21
CA VAL A 89 -8.83 1.88 20.76
C VAL A 89 -9.74 2.86 20.01
N ARG A 90 -10.99 3.05 20.48
CA ARG A 90 -11.91 4.04 19.88
C ARG A 90 -11.41 5.46 20.07
N GLU A 91 -10.96 5.81 21.27
CA GLU A 91 -10.34 7.10 21.58
C GLU A 91 -9.12 7.36 20.70
N MET A 92 -8.22 6.38 20.57
CA MET A 92 -7.07 6.49 19.68
C MET A 92 -7.48 6.78 18.22
N CYS A 93 -8.52 6.13 17.70
CA CYS A 93 -9.03 6.41 16.36
C CYS A 93 -9.55 7.85 16.22
N GLN A 94 -10.28 8.35 17.21
CA GLN A 94 -10.80 9.72 17.23
C GLN A 94 -9.66 10.75 17.33
N ASP A 95 -8.68 10.51 18.20
CA ASP A 95 -7.49 11.35 18.38
C ASP A 95 -6.65 11.42 17.10
N LEU A 96 -6.48 10.30 16.40
CA LEU A 96 -5.80 10.26 15.11
C LEU A 96 -6.50 11.12 14.05
N ILE A 97 -7.84 11.05 13.98
CA ILE A 97 -8.64 11.88 13.06
C ILE A 97 -8.47 13.36 13.40
N GLY A 98 -8.62 13.74 14.67
CA GLY A 98 -8.44 15.12 15.12
C GLY A 98 -7.02 15.65 14.87
N LEU A 99 -6.01 14.83 15.11
CA LEU A 99 -4.62 15.16 14.81
C LEU A 99 -4.40 15.40 13.31
N LEU A 100 -4.95 14.56 12.44
CA LEU A 100 -4.87 14.73 11.00
C LEU A 100 -5.58 16.00 10.54
N GLN A 101 -6.77 16.29 11.06
CA GLN A 101 -7.49 17.54 10.75
C GLN A 101 -6.65 18.77 11.11
N ARG A 102 -6.02 18.77 12.29
CA ARG A 102 -5.13 19.86 12.70
C ARG A 102 -3.92 19.99 11.78
N ILE A 103 -3.24 18.89 11.46
CA ILE A 103 -2.08 18.95 10.56
C ILE A 103 -2.50 19.42 9.17
N LEU A 104 -3.64 18.96 8.65
CA LEU A 104 -4.17 19.37 7.35
C LEU A 104 -4.51 20.87 7.33
N TYR A 105 -5.10 21.39 8.41
CA TYR A 105 -5.37 22.81 8.57
C TYR A 105 -4.08 23.64 8.52
N ASN A 106 -3.04 23.22 9.24
CA ASN A 106 -1.73 23.88 9.19
C ASN A 106 -1.10 23.80 7.79
N LEU A 107 -1.20 22.64 7.10
CA LEU A 107 -0.72 22.47 5.71
C LEU A 107 -1.52 23.31 4.71
N ALA A 108 -2.76 23.67 5.05
CA ALA A 108 -3.57 24.64 4.30
C ALA A 108 -3.32 26.10 4.71
N PHE A 109 -2.22 26.38 5.43
CA PHE A 109 -1.83 27.72 5.89
C PHE A 109 -2.88 28.37 6.80
N ASP A 110 -3.45 27.59 7.71
CA ASP A 110 -4.47 28.03 8.66
C ASP A 110 -5.67 28.70 7.97
N SER A 111 -5.95 28.25 6.75
CA SER A 111 -7.06 28.74 5.94
C SER A 111 -8.24 27.77 6.05
N GLU A 112 -9.46 28.28 5.86
CA GLU A 112 -10.65 27.44 5.78
C GLU A 112 -10.47 26.36 4.71
N LEU A 113 -10.75 25.12 5.08
CA LEU A 113 -10.74 23.99 4.14
C LEU A 113 -12.08 23.96 3.42
N PRO A 114 -12.11 23.96 2.08
CA PRO A 114 -13.37 23.88 1.38
C PRO A 114 -13.99 22.51 1.58
N MET A 115 -15.29 22.52 1.82
CA MET A 115 -16.08 21.31 1.94
C MET A 115 -16.36 20.78 0.54
N VAL A 116 -16.02 19.51 0.30
CA VAL A 116 -16.31 18.83 -0.97
C VAL A 116 -17.51 17.92 -0.75
N ASP A 117 -18.62 18.19 -1.44
CA ASP A 117 -19.76 17.28 -1.46
C ASP A 117 -19.42 16.06 -2.32
N LEU A 118 -19.06 14.97 -1.66
CA LEU A 118 -18.70 13.71 -2.31
C LEU A 118 -19.84 13.13 -3.15
N SER A 119 -21.11 13.47 -2.87
CA SER A 119 -22.26 12.98 -3.63
C SER A 119 -22.28 13.48 -5.07
N GLN A 120 -21.64 14.61 -5.35
CA GLN A 120 -21.52 15.21 -6.67
C GLN A 120 -20.29 14.73 -7.44
N ILE A 121 -19.38 14.00 -6.79
CA ILE A 121 -18.14 13.53 -7.42
C ILE A 121 -18.43 12.32 -8.31
N VAL A 122 -18.13 12.49 -9.60
CA VAL A 122 -18.19 11.42 -10.60
C VAL A 122 -16.90 10.63 -10.56
N ASP A 123 -17.00 9.34 -10.22
CA ASP A 123 -15.88 8.42 -10.23
C ASP A 123 -16.37 6.99 -10.55
N SER A 124 -15.50 6.16 -11.12
CA SER A 124 -15.80 4.80 -11.52
C SER A 124 -14.56 3.93 -11.60
N MET A 125 -14.75 2.64 -11.30
CA MET A 125 -13.74 1.59 -11.53
C MET A 125 -13.81 1.00 -12.95
N ALA A 126 -14.73 1.48 -13.78
CA ALA A 126 -14.99 0.92 -15.10
C ALA A 126 -13.73 0.90 -15.98
N TRP A 127 -13.58 -0.17 -16.76
CA TRP A 127 -12.48 -0.32 -17.70
C TRP A 127 -12.82 0.39 -19.02
N ASN A 128 -12.81 1.72 -19.01
CA ASN A 128 -13.01 2.52 -20.22
C ASN A 128 -11.90 3.55 -20.40
N SER A 129 -11.86 4.18 -21.58
CA SER A 129 -10.85 5.17 -21.95
C SER A 129 -10.88 6.45 -21.12
N GLU A 130 -11.97 6.72 -20.38
CA GLU A 130 -12.10 7.91 -19.53
C GLU A 130 -11.42 7.68 -18.17
N PHE A 131 -11.70 6.56 -17.49
CA PHE A 131 -11.22 6.30 -16.14
C PHE A 131 -9.85 5.58 -16.06
N ARG A 132 -9.33 5.02 -17.18
CA ARG A 132 -8.08 4.24 -17.19
C ARG A 132 -6.86 4.96 -17.75
N GLN A 133 -6.95 6.25 -18.00
CA GLN A 133 -5.81 7.03 -18.50
C GLN A 133 -4.67 7.04 -17.47
N SER A 134 -3.44 7.10 -17.95
CA SER A 134 -2.26 7.27 -17.08
C SER A 134 -2.36 8.60 -16.33
N ASN A 135 -1.92 8.61 -15.07
CA ASN A 135 -2.00 9.75 -14.14
C ASN A 135 -3.42 10.22 -13.77
N TYR A 136 -4.46 9.47 -14.13
CA TYR A 136 -5.84 9.86 -13.86
C TYR A 136 -6.25 9.70 -12.38
N SER A 137 -6.64 10.83 -11.78
CA SER A 137 -7.44 11.14 -10.58
C SER A 137 -8.96 11.27 -10.81
N PHE A 138 -9.84 11.03 -9.84
CA PHE A 138 -11.23 11.55 -9.94
C PHE A 138 -11.20 13.08 -9.90
N ILE A 139 -10.17 13.67 -9.30
CA ILE A 139 -9.85 15.09 -9.34
C ILE A 139 -9.62 15.62 -10.77
N ASN A 140 -9.34 14.74 -11.75
CA ASN A 140 -9.08 15.14 -13.13
C ASN A 140 -10.34 15.08 -14.01
N HIS A 141 -11.43 14.47 -13.53
CA HIS A 141 -12.66 14.33 -14.29
C HIS A 141 -13.29 15.71 -14.56
N ALA A 142 -13.72 15.97 -15.81
CA ALA A 142 -14.19 17.29 -16.23
C ALA A 142 -15.36 17.81 -15.37
N LYS A 143 -16.36 16.95 -15.11
CA LYS A 143 -17.52 17.29 -14.27
C LYS A 143 -17.16 17.58 -12.80
N ASN A 144 -16.02 17.10 -12.32
CA ASN A 144 -15.64 17.30 -10.91
C ASN A 144 -14.93 18.64 -10.70
N ARG A 145 -14.52 19.34 -11.77
CA ARG A 145 -13.76 20.59 -11.66
C ARG A 145 -14.57 21.71 -10.99
N GLU A 146 -15.88 21.75 -11.21
CA GLU A 146 -16.77 22.73 -10.59
C GLU A 146 -16.99 22.47 -9.09
N HIS A 147 -16.76 21.23 -8.65
CA HIS A 147 -16.94 20.79 -7.27
C HIS A 147 -15.62 20.70 -6.49
N ILE A 148 -14.48 20.81 -7.18
CA ILE A 148 -13.14 20.67 -6.61
C ILE A 148 -12.29 21.89 -7.01
N ASP A 149 -12.35 22.95 -6.20
CA ASP A 149 -11.49 24.14 -6.33
C ASP A 149 -10.24 24.08 -5.41
N VAL A 150 -9.71 22.87 -5.18
CA VAL A 150 -8.56 22.61 -4.27
C VAL A 150 -7.37 21.97 -4.96
N GLY A 151 -6.95 22.57 -6.07
CA GLY A 151 -5.71 22.22 -6.75
C GLY A 151 -4.46 22.83 -6.09
N TYR A 152 -3.29 22.60 -6.71
CA TYR A 152 -2.04 23.23 -6.28
C TYR A 152 -2.11 24.78 -6.29
N GLN A 153 -2.94 25.36 -7.16
CA GLN A 153 -3.14 26.81 -7.24
C GLN A 153 -3.79 27.38 -5.99
N TYR A 154 -4.72 26.63 -5.38
CA TYR A 154 -5.34 26.98 -4.11
C TYR A 154 -4.27 27.09 -3.02
N LEU A 155 -3.47 26.03 -2.83
CA LEU A 155 -2.40 26.01 -1.84
C LEU A 155 -1.35 27.08 -2.11
N LEU A 156 -0.99 27.33 -3.38
CA LEU A 156 -0.03 28.37 -3.73
C LEU A 156 -0.55 29.79 -3.40
N LYS A 157 -1.85 30.03 -3.61
CA LYS A 157 -2.49 31.30 -3.23
C LYS A 157 -2.46 31.51 -1.72
N GLN A 158 -2.72 30.46 -0.94
CA GLN A 158 -2.63 30.54 0.53
C GLN A 158 -1.19 30.68 1.01
N ALA A 159 -0.25 29.94 0.42
CA ALA A 159 1.19 30.06 0.72
C ALA A 159 1.74 31.47 0.48
N ARG A 160 1.19 32.20 -0.51
CA ARG A 160 1.54 33.61 -0.76
C ARG A 160 0.97 34.57 0.29
N LYS A 161 -0.22 34.26 0.81
CA LYS A 161 -0.86 35.06 1.85
C LYS A 161 -0.18 34.85 3.20
N GLY A 162 0.35 33.65 3.43
CA GLY A 162 1.19 33.27 4.57
C GLY A 162 0.46 33.35 5.90
N SER A 163 0.44 32.26 6.67
CA SER A 163 0.15 32.38 8.09
C SER A 163 1.43 32.81 8.85
N LYS A 164 1.30 33.24 10.10
CA LYS A 164 2.47 33.63 10.93
C LYS A 164 3.51 32.50 11.03
N GLU A 165 3.07 31.24 10.99
CA GLU A 165 3.94 30.07 11.08
C GLU A 165 4.64 29.74 9.75
N TRP A 166 3.97 29.96 8.61
CA TRP A 166 4.44 29.53 7.30
C TRP A 166 4.77 30.71 6.38
N GLN A 167 6.06 31.07 6.32
CA GLN A 167 6.60 32.04 5.36
C GLN A 167 7.37 31.32 4.25
N LEU A 168 6.68 30.49 3.48
CA LEU A 168 7.27 29.70 2.40
C LEU A 168 7.83 30.55 1.25
N LEU A 169 7.13 31.65 0.94
CA LEU A 169 7.47 32.54 -0.16
C LEU A 169 7.84 33.91 0.40
N ARG A 170 9.01 34.40 0.02
CA ARG A 170 9.48 35.75 0.33
C ARG A 170 9.41 36.60 -0.93
N ARG A 171 8.83 37.80 -0.81
CA ARG A 171 8.82 38.77 -1.90
C ARG A 171 10.19 39.44 -1.98
N ALA A 172 10.85 39.32 -3.13
CA ALA A 172 12.12 39.97 -3.42
C ALA A 172 11.90 41.42 -3.87
N ALA A 173 12.96 42.24 -3.79
CA ALA A 173 12.93 43.66 -4.15
C ALA A 173 12.49 43.92 -5.61
N ASN A 174 12.75 42.98 -6.52
CA ASN A 174 12.32 43.04 -7.92
C ASN A 174 10.87 42.58 -8.14
N GLY A 175 10.10 42.34 -7.07
CA GLY A 175 8.71 41.89 -7.13
C GLY A 175 8.51 40.39 -7.34
N SER A 176 9.58 39.60 -7.56
CA SER A 176 9.47 38.14 -7.69
C SER A 176 9.33 37.45 -6.32
N TYR A 177 8.88 36.20 -6.31
CA TYR A 177 8.84 35.38 -5.10
C TYR A 177 10.00 34.38 -5.10
N LYS A 178 10.67 34.25 -3.94
CA LYS A 178 11.71 33.25 -3.70
C LYS A 178 11.26 32.31 -2.59
N TRP A 179 11.55 31.02 -2.75
CA TRP A 179 11.33 30.03 -1.70
C TRP A 179 12.27 30.28 -0.52
N ASN A 180 11.74 30.13 0.68
CA ASN A 180 12.55 29.99 1.89
C ASN A 180 12.82 28.50 2.11
N ASP A 181 14.04 28.04 1.82
CA ASP A 181 14.38 26.61 1.81
C ASP A 181 14.12 25.92 3.17
N SER A 182 14.40 26.60 4.29
CA SER A 182 14.15 26.05 5.62
C SER A 182 12.66 25.82 5.86
N GLN A 183 11.83 26.81 5.52
CA GLN A 183 10.37 26.74 5.67
C GLN A 183 9.77 25.72 4.71
N LYS A 184 10.24 25.69 3.46
CA LYS A 184 9.87 24.67 2.47
C LYS A 184 10.16 23.26 3.01
N GLN A 185 11.35 23.04 3.56
CA GLN A 185 11.72 21.73 4.09
C GLN A 185 10.87 21.35 5.30
N ALA A 186 10.57 22.29 6.19
CA ALA A 186 9.67 22.07 7.32
C ALA A 186 8.26 21.69 6.86
N TYR A 187 7.72 22.37 5.84
CA TYR A 187 6.41 22.04 5.26
C TYR A 187 6.39 20.63 4.66
N LEU A 188 7.39 20.28 3.84
CA LEU A 188 7.49 18.95 3.25
C LEU A 188 7.70 17.84 4.28
N ASN A 189 8.35 18.14 5.42
CA ASN A 189 8.45 17.20 6.53
C ASN A 189 7.08 17.02 7.20
N GLN A 190 6.32 18.10 7.42
CA GLN A 190 4.98 18.01 8.00
C GLN A 190 4.00 17.28 7.07
N GLU A 191 4.06 17.52 5.76
CA GLU A 191 3.31 16.77 4.75
C GLU A 191 3.63 15.27 4.82
N ARG A 192 4.92 14.91 4.91
CA ARG A 192 5.34 13.51 5.04
C ARG A 192 4.79 12.87 6.30
N ASP A 193 4.80 13.58 7.42
CA ASP A 193 4.26 13.08 8.68
C ASP A 193 2.72 13.00 8.67
N PHE A 194 2.05 13.93 7.99
CA PHE A 194 0.62 13.83 7.69
C PHE A 194 0.31 12.55 6.93
N LEU A 195 1.01 12.29 5.82
CA LEU A 195 0.78 11.09 4.99
C LEU A 195 1.06 9.79 5.76
N ARG A 196 2.09 9.76 6.61
CA ARG A 196 2.40 8.62 7.50
C ARG A 196 1.30 8.36 8.53
N LYS A 197 0.69 9.40 9.08
CA LYS A 197 -0.42 9.26 10.02
C LYS A 197 -1.72 8.94 9.30
N LEU A 198 -1.91 9.47 8.09
CA LEU A 198 -3.06 9.22 7.25
C LEU A 198 -3.15 7.73 6.90
N ILE A 199 -2.05 7.10 6.49
CA ILE A 199 -2.06 5.67 6.16
C ILE A 199 -2.38 4.79 7.37
N VAL A 200 -1.90 5.14 8.57
CA VAL A 200 -2.25 4.45 9.82
C VAL A 200 -3.73 4.65 10.14
N THR A 201 -4.24 5.87 9.99
CA THR A 201 -5.65 6.18 10.27
C THR A 201 -6.57 5.41 9.32
N LEU A 202 -6.29 5.45 8.01
CA LEU A 202 -7.02 4.66 6.99
C LEU A 202 -6.98 3.15 7.31
N HIS A 203 -5.87 2.65 7.87
CA HIS A 203 -5.73 1.25 8.25
C HIS A 203 -6.64 0.84 9.41
N VAL A 204 -6.74 1.69 10.45
CA VAL A 204 -7.45 1.37 11.70
C VAL A 204 -8.92 1.81 11.70
N THR A 205 -9.28 2.81 10.91
CA THR A 205 -10.66 3.32 10.80
C THR A 205 -11.39 2.78 9.57
N GLY A 206 -10.66 2.37 8.53
CA GLY A 206 -11.24 1.57 7.45
C GLY A 206 -11.64 0.20 7.97
N SER A 207 -12.63 -0.44 7.32
CA SER A 207 -13.22 -1.73 7.72
C SER A 207 -12.23 -2.82 8.20
N GLN A 208 -11.91 -3.83 7.38
CA GLN A 208 -10.94 -4.85 7.78
C GLN A 208 -9.51 -4.33 7.53
N PRO A 209 -8.60 -4.35 8.52
CA PRO A 209 -7.24 -3.86 8.32
C PRO A 209 -6.53 -4.58 7.17
N ALA A 210 -5.97 -3.80 6.22
CA ALA A 210 -5.21 -4.33 5.08
C ALA A 210 -3.83 -4.81 5.51
N ARG A 211 -3.27 -5.86 4.88
CA ARG A 211 -1.89 -6.29 5.20
C ARG A 211 -0.88 -5.18 4.84
N GLY A 212 0.25 -5.09 5.54
CA GLY A 212 1.21 -3.98 5.35
C GLY A 212 1.64 -3.73 3.90
N LEU A 213 1.90 -4.78 3.11
CA LEU A 213 2.22 -4.67 1.68
C LEU A 213 1.03 -4.17 0.83
N GLU A 214 -0.20 -4.51 1.23
CA GLU A 214 -1.42 -4.08 0.54
C GLU A 214 -1.67 -2.59 0.76
N ILE A 215 -1.39 -2.06 1.96
CA ILE A 215 -1.61 -0.65 2.27
C ILE A 215 -0.50 0.25 1.73
N GLY A 216 0.76 -0.22 1.77
CA GLY A 216 1.91 0.53 1.24
C GLY A 216 1.92 0.70 -0.29
N SER A 217 1.03 0.00 -1.00
CA SER A 217 0.89 0.08 -2.47
C SER A 217 -0.32 0.89 -2.94
N ILE A 218 -1.02 1.58 -2.03
CA ILE A 218 -2.15 2.45 -2.36
C ILE A 218 -1.68 3.60 -3.26
N LYS A 219 -2.39 3.79 -4.37
CA LYS A 219 -2.16 4.85 -5.35
C LYS A 219 -3.34 5.80 -5.36
N VAL A 220 -3.03 7.09 -5.42
CA VAL A 220 -4.04 8.17 -5.54
C VAL A 220 -4.41 8.40 -7.00
N SER A 221 -3.51 8.13 -7.94
CA SER A 221 -3.70 8.24 -9.39
C SER A 221 -3.29 6.98 -10.12
N ASN A 222 -3.84 6.77 -11.32
CA ASN A 222 -3.45 5.64 -12.15
C ASN A 222 -1.97 5.73 -12.55
N SER A 223 -1.30 4.59 -12.60
CA SER A 223 -0.02 4.47 -13.29
C SER A 223 -0.23 3.92 -14.70
N VAL A 224 0.84 3.91 -15.51
CA VAL A 224 0.85 3.26 -16.83
C VAL A 224 0.41 1.79 -16.76
N TYR A 225 0.72 1.10 -15.65
CA TYR A 225 0.55 -0.34 -15.51
C TYR A 225 -0.62 -0.77 -14.64
N SER A 226 -1.27 0.15 -13.92
CA SER A 226 -2.31 -0.22 -12.96
C SER A 226 -3.17 0.98 -12.59
N ALA A 227 -4.44 0.71 -12.28
CA ALA A 227 -5.32 1.74 -11.76
C ALA A 227 -4.94 2.15 -10.32
N ARG A 228 -5.47 3.30 -9.93
CA ARG A 228 -5.44 3.81 -8.57
C ARG A 228 -6.20 2.91 -7.59
N ASN A 229 -6.05 3.20 -6.32
CA ASN A 229 -6.68 2.46 -5.24
C ASN A 229 -7.76 3.28 -4.53
N ILE A 230 -7.73 4.61 -4.58
CA ILE A 230 -8.71 5.49 -3.92
C ILE A 230 -9.79 5.90 -4.91
N TYR A 231 -11.05 5.75 -4.51
CA TYR A 231 -12.22 6.08 -5.31
C TYR A 231 -13.32 6.75 -4.48
N VAL A 232 -14.19 7.49 -5.15
CA VAL A 232 -15.47 7.93 -4.59
C VAL A 232 -16.61 7.10 -5.17
N ILE A 233 -17.43 6.49 -4.32
CA ILE A 233 -18.55 5.65 -4.76
C ILE A 233 -19.75 6.01 -3.90
N ASN A 234 -20.87 6.36 -4.55
CA ASN A 234 -22.12 6.70 -3.87
C ASN A 234 -21.92 7.76 -2.76
N GLY A 235 -21.08 8.77 -3.00
CA GLY A 235 -20.79 9.82 -2.04
C GLY A 235 -19.85 9.43 -0.90
N GLN A 236 -19.18 8.28 -0.98
CA GLN A 236 -18.25 7.81 0.05
C GLN A 236 -16.85 7.58 -0.53
N ILE A 237 -15.83 7.96 0.23
CA ILE A 237 -14.46 7.57 -0.10
C ILE A 237 -14.26 6.11 0.25
N CYS A 238 -13.70 5.35 -0.68
CA CYS A 238 -13.22 4.01 -0.42
C CYS A 238 -11.82 3.83 -0.99
N PHE A 239 -11.12 2.82 -0.47
CA PHE A 239 -9.88 2.36 -1.05
C PHE A 239 -9.89 0.85 -1.28
N LEU A 240 -9.30 0.45 -2.40
CA LEU A 240 -9.24 -0.91 -2.87
C LEU A 240 -7.83 -1.46 -2.73
N THR A 241 -7.69 -2.63 -2.13
CA THR A 241 -6.45 -3.40 -2.21
C THR A 241 -6.68 -4.70 -2.96
N MET A 242 -5.64 -5.17 -3.64
CA MET A 242 -5.66 -6.45 -4.35
C MET A 242 -5.02 -7.52 -3.49
N TYR A 243 -5.65 -8.69 -3.42
CA TYR A 243 -5.10 -9.83 -2.71
C TYR A 243 -4.40 -10.82 -3.67
N ASP A 244 -3.08 -10.72 -3.78
CA ASP A 244 -2.29 -11.47 -4.78
C ASP A 244 -2.11 -12.98 -4.46
N LYS A 245 -2.34 -13.41 -3.21
CA LYS A 245 -2.21 -14.84 -2.86
C LYS A 245 -3.27 -15.73 -3.52
N ALA A 246 -4.42 -15.15 -3.91
CA ALA A 246 -5.44 -15.84 -4.69
C ALA A 246 -5.07 -15.88 -6.18
N ARG A 247 -4.46 -14.82 -6.72
CA ARG A 247 -4.05 -14.71 -8.12
C ARG A 247 -3.09 -15.82 -8.53
N LYS A 248 -2.07 -16.11 -7.71
CA LYS A 248 -1.12 -17.23 -7.95
C LYS A 248 -1.79 -18.61 -7.97
N ARG A 249 -2.94 -18.79 -7.33
CA ARG A 249 -3.63 -20.09 -7.25
C ARG A 249 -4.82 -20.24 -8.20
N ARG A 250 -5.55 -19.16 -8.49
CA ARG A 250 -6.85 -19.20 -9.19
C ARG A 250 -6.86 -18.41 -10.49
N GLY A 251 -5.82 -17.66 -10.82
CA GLY A 251 -5.77 -16.79 -12.00
C GLY A 251 -6.61 -15.51 -11.89
N ASN A 252 -7.56 -15.43 -10.95
CA ASN A 252 -8.38 -14.25 -10.68
C ASN A 252 -7.79 -13.35 -9.59
N THR A 253 -8.03 -12.04 -9.73
CA THR A 253 -7.65 -11.03 -8.73
C THR A 253 -8.89 -10.65 -7.94
N ASP A 254 -8.88 -10.95 -6.64
CA ASP A 254 -9.93 -10.52 -5.73
C ASP A 254 -9.63 -9.09 -5.25
N HIS A 255 -10.65 -8.24 -5.32
CA HIS A 255 -10.60 -6.86 -4.86
C HIS A 255 -11.26 -6.74 -3.50
N ILE A 256 -10.56 -6.15 -2.53
CA ILE A 256 -11.11 -5.85 -1.21
C ILE A 256 -11.39 -4.35 -1.15
N VAL A 257 -12.67 -4.00 -1.17
CA VAL A 257 -13.15 -2.61 -1.07
C VAL A 257 -13.31 -2.23 0.40
N ARG A 258 -12.74 -1.10 0.81
CA ARG A 258 -12.87 -0.57 2.17
C ARG A 258 -13.41 0.83 2.13
N PHE A 259 -14.63 1.00 2.60
CA PHE A 259 -15.24 2.32 2.79
C PHE A 259 -14.69 2.98 4.05
N LEU A 260 -14.47 4.29 3.97
CA LEU A 260 -14.17 5.10 5.13
C LEU A 260 -15.48 5.48 5.87
N PRO A 261 -15.43 5.72 7.18
CA PRO A 261 -16.58 6.20 7.93
C PRO A 261 -17.12 7.52 7.36
N ASN A 262 -18.45 7.68 7.33
CA ASN A 262 -19.10 8.92 6.88
C ASN A 262 -19.10 10.01 7.97
N LYS A 263 -18.80 9.64 9.22
CA LYS A 263 -18.82 10.49 10.41
C LYS A 263 -17.80 9.97 11.40
#